data_AF-A0A9X1DCU1-F1
#
_entry.id   AF-A0A9X1DCU1-F1
#
_cell.length_a   1.000
_cell.length_b   1.000
_cell.length_c   1.000
_cell.angle_alpha   90.00
_cell.angle_beta   90.00
_cell.angle_gamma   90.00
#
_symmetry.space_group_name_H-M   'P 1'
#
loop_
_entity.id
_entity.type
_entity.pdbx_description
1 polymer ?
#
loop_
_entity_poly.entity_id
_entity_poly.type
_entity_poly.pdbx_seq_one_letter_code
_entity_poly.pdbx_strand_id
1 'polypeptide(L)' 'MELHNSEHYNEIAGALRLRARHSGDLDLARRLREAAIKHERHARRLEWLEAGKL' A
#
# COMPACT_ATOMS: atom_id res chain seq x y z
N MET A 1 -3.75 -16.72 -10.42
CA MET A 1 -4.87 -16.22 -9.60
C MET A 1 -4.37 -14.92 -8.99
N GLU A 2 -4.67 -13.79 -9.62
CA GLU A 2 -4.26 -12.50 -9.06
C GLU A 2 -5.19 -12.18 -7.88
N LEU A 3 -4.68 -12.29 -6.66
CA LEU A 3 -5.37 -11.88 -5.45
C LEU A 3 -5.34 -10.35 -5.38
N HIS A 4 -6.20 -9.66 -6.12
CA HIS A 4 -6.43 -8.21 -5.97
C HIS A 4 -7.37 -7.96 -4.78
N ASN A 5 -7.03 -8.46 -3.59
CA ASN A 5 -7.79 -8.25 -2.37
C ASN A 5 -7.11 -7.17 -1.48
N SER A 6 -7.81 -6.70 -0.46
CA SER A 6 -7.31 -5.70 0.48
C SER A 6 -5.96 -6.09 1.11
N GLU A 7 -5.78 -7.37 1.43
CA GLU A 7 -4.53 -7.93 1.97
C GLU A 7 -3.34 -7.74 1.03
N HIS A 8 -3.49 -8.03 -0.26
CA HIS A 8 -2.43 -7.86 -1.25
C HIS A 8 -1.94 -6.40 -1.34
N TYR A 9 -2.86 -5.44 -1.32
CA TYR A 9 -2.51 -4.02 -1.32
C TYR A 9 -1.81 -3.60 -0.02
N ASN A 10 -2.18 -4.20 1.12
CA ASN A 10 -1.52 -3.97 2.40
C ASN A 10 -0.09 -4.55 2.42
N GLU A 11 0.14 -5.73 1.84
CA GLU A 11 1.48 -6.31 1.69
C GLU A 11 2.40 -5.42 0.86
N ILE A 12 1.91 -4.93 -0.30
CA ILE A 12 2.66 -3.99 -1.14
C ILE A 12 3.01 -2.72 -0.36
N ALA A 13 2.04 -2.15 0.37
CA ALA A 13 2.28 -0.97 1.18
C ALA A 13 3.35 -1.20 2.27
N GLY A 14 3.32 -2.37 2.91
CA GLY A 14 4.34 -2.81 3.87
C GLY A 14 5.74 -2.88 3.25
N ALA A 15 5.86 -3.56 2.11
CA ALA A 15 7.13 -3.70 1.38
C ALA A 15 7.71 -2.35 0.95
N LEU A 16 6.87 -1.44 0.45
CA LEU A 16 7.27 -0.09 0.06
C LEU A 16 7.78 0.73 1.25
N ARG A 17 7.15 0.60 2.42
CA ARG A 17 7.63 1.26 3.65
C ARG A 17 8.97 0.70 4.13
N LEU A 18 9.12 -0.62 4.09
CA LEU A 18 10.38 -1.25 4.46
C LEU A 18 11.51 -0.76 3.54
N ARG A 19 11.27 -0.76 2.23
CA ARG A 19 12.22 -0.23 1.24
C ARG A 19 12.52 1.26 1.47
N ALA A 20 11.51 2.07 1.81
CA ALA A 20 11.70 3.48 2.12
C ALA A 20 12.55 3.71 3.38
N ARG A 21 12.46 2.84 4.39
CA ARG A 21 13.28 2.91 5.61
C ARG A 21 14.75 2.58 5.34
N HIS A 22 15.01 1.68 4.39
CA HIS A 22 16.36 1.28 4.01
C HIS A 22 16.95 2.10 2.85
N SER A 23 16.21 3.09 2.34
CA SER A 23 16.69 3.96 1.26
C SER A 23 17.62 5.03 1.83
N GLY A 24 18.85 5.09 1.32
CA GLY A 24 19.77 6.20 1.56
C GLY A 24 19.43 7.47 0.76
N ASP A 25 18.56 7.35 -0.25
CA ASP A 25 18.05 8.47 -1.05
C ASP A 25 16.72 8.96 -0.46
N LEU A 26 16.69 10.25 -0.08
CA LEU A 26 15.54 10.91 0.53
C LEU A 26 14.37 11.10 -0.44
N ASP A 27 14.63 11.37 -1.72
CA ASP A 27 13.57 11.53 -2.73
C ASP A 27 12.95 10.17 -3.05
N LEU A 28 13.77 9.12 -3.19
CA LEU A 28 13.28 7.76 -3.35
C LEU A 28 12.46 7.32 -2.12
N ALA A 29 12.94 7.58 -0.90
CA ALA A 29 12.21 7.26 0.32
C ALA A 29 10.84 7.96 0.36
N ARG A 30 10.77 9.23 -0.06
CA ARG A 30 9.51 9.98 -0.16
C ARG A 30 8.55 9.35 -1.16
N ARG A 31 9.01 9.06 -2.39
CA ARG A 31 8.17 8.43 -3.43
C ARG A 31 7.64 7.06 -3.00
N LEU A 32 8.47 6.26 -2.34
CA LEU A 32 8.06 4.95 -1.81
C LEU A 32 6.99 5.09 -0.71
N ARG A 33 7.11 6.09 0.17
CA ARG A 33 6.07 6.38 1.19
C ARG A 33 4.76 6.82 0.55
N GLU A 34 4.81 7.68 -0.46
CA GLU A 34 3.62 8.12 -1.20
C GLU A 34 2.95 6.95 -1.92
N ALA A 35 3.73 6.07 -2.54
CA ALA A 35 3.21 4.85 -3.15
C ALA A 35 2.55 3.94 -2.11
N ALA A 36 3.18 3.71 -0.95
CA ALA A 36 2.60 2.92 0.13
C ALA A 36 1.23 3.46 0.56
N ILE A 37 1.11 4.78 0.75
CA ILE A 37 -0.17 5.42 1.11
C ILE A 37 -1.25 5.18 0.04
N LYS A 38 -0.90 5.20 -1.26
CA LYS A 38 -1.85 4.92 -2.33
C LYS A 38 -2.38 3.48 -2.25
N HIS A 39 -1.50 2.50 -2.02
CA HIS A 39 -1.91 1.11 -1.88
C HIS A 39 -2.78 0.89 -0.64
N GLU A 40 -2.46 1.50 0.51
CA GLU A 40 -3.35 1.41 1.69
C GLU A 40 -4.72 2.04 1.49
N ARG A 41 -4.78 3.18 0.76
CA ARG A 41 -6.07 3.79 0.42
C ARG A 41 -6.89 2.85 -0.45
N HIS A 42 -6.23 2.12 -1.35
CA HIS A 42 -6.89 1.13 -2.18
C HIS A 42 -7.35 -0.07 -1.35
N ALA A 43 -6.51 -0.60 -0.47
CA ALA A 43 -6.86 -1.66 0.47
C ALA A 43 -8.09 -1.30 1.31
N ARG A 44 -8.08 -0.12 1.95
CA ARG A 44 -9.24 0.38 2.73
C ARG A 44 -10.51 0.51 1.90
N ARG A 45 -10.39 0.92 0.62
CA ARG A 45 -11.55 1.01 -0.27
C ARG A 45 -12.11 -0.38 -0.58
N LEU A 46 -11.26 -1.37 -0.79
CA LEU A 46 -11.68 -2.76 -0.99
C LEU A 46 -12.34 -3.32 0.27
N GLU A 47 -11.77 -3.09 1.45
CA GLU A 47 -12.39 -3.50 2.73
C GLU A 47 -13.79 -2.89 2.91
N TRP A 48 -13.99 -1.62 2.51
CA TRP A 48 -15.30 -0.98 2.58
C TRP A 48 -16.31 -1.56 1.58
N LEU A 49 -15.87 -1.89 0.37
CA LEU A 49 -16.68 -2.57 -0.64
C LEU A 49 -17.07 -3.98 -0.17
N GLU A 50 -16.10 -4.75 0.35
CA GLU A 50 -16.29 -6.09 0.91
C GLU A 50 -17.26 -6.07 2.11
N ALA A 51 -17.19 -5.03 2.94
CA ALA A 51 -18.08 -4.85 4.08
C ALA A 51 -19.48 -4.30 3.72
N GLY A 52 -19.76 -4.02 2.45
CA GLY A 52 -21.04 -3.45 2.00
C GLY A 52 -21.31 -2.04 2.55
N LYS A 53 -20.25 -1.27 2.84
CA LYS A 53 -20.33 0.07 3.46
C LYS A 53 -20.27 1.22 2.43
N LEU A 54 -20.49 0.91 1.15
CA LEU A 54 -20.41 1.84 0.02
C LEU A 54 -21.71 1.83 -0.79
#